data_AF-A0A538QZV7-F1
#
_entry.id   AF-A0A538QZV7-F1
#
_cell.length_a   1.000
_cell.length_b   1.000
_cell.length_c   1.000
_cell.angle_alpha   90.00
_cell.angle_beta   90.00
_cell.angle_gamma   90.00
#
_symmetry.space_group_name_H-M   'P 1'
#
loop_
_entity.id
_entity.type
_entity.pdbx_description
1 polymer ?
#
loop_
_entity_poly.entity_id
_entity_poly.type
_entity_poly.pdbx_seq_one_letter_code
_entity_poly.pdbx_strand_id
1 'polypeptide(L)'
;MRRALGKWDLTALGIGAIIGAGIFASTGSAIAGGADHVGAGPAIVVSFGLTALACGFAALCYAEFAAMVPVAGSAYTYAYAALGELVAWIIGWDLIIEYAIGNVAVAVSWSSYFTGLLDIFGLHLPTWLTTDYRSTV
;
A
#
# COMPACT_ATOMS: atom_id res chain seq x y z
N MET A 1 -24.12 4.95 -13.88
CA MET A 1 -22.89 5.63 -14.34
C MET A 1 -22.57 5.19 -15.75
N ARG A 2 -22.02 6.07 -16.61
CA ARG A 2 -21.60 5.72 -17.98
C ARG A 2 -20.24 5.01 -17.93
N ARG A 3 -20.11 3.84 -18.54
CA ARG A 3 -18.81 3.16 -18.69
C ARG A 3 -17.91 4.01 -19.59
N ALA A 4 -16.92 4.68 -19.00
CA ALA A 4 -16.00 5.57 -19.69
C ALA A 4 -14.54 5.12 -19.60
N LEU A 5 -14.20 4.25 -18.64
CA LEU A 5 -12.83 3.77 -18.42
C LEU A 5 -12.51 2.63 -19.39
N GLY A 6 -11.50 2.85 -20.22
CA GLY A 6 -10.91 1.83 -21.08
C GLY A 6 -9.83 1.02 -20.36
N LYS A 7 -9.22 0.06 -21.08
CA LYS A 7 -8.14 -0.78 -20.54
C LYS A 7 -6.95 0.03 -20.00
N TRP A 8 -6.56 1.09 -20.70
CA TRP A 8 -5.42 1.92 -20.32
C TRP A 8 -5.71 2.77 -19.08
N ASP A 9 -6.93 3.28 -18.96
CA ASP A 9 -7.34 4.06 -17.78
C ASP A 9 -7.37 3.17 -16.53
N LEU A 10 -7.85 1.92 -16.66
CA LEU A 10 -7.84 0.95 -15.57
C LEU A 10 -6.42 0.52 -15.18
N THR A 11 -5.52 0.32 -16.14
CA THR A 11 -4.11 0.05 -15.86
C THR A 11 -3.44 1.23 -15.16
N ALA A 12 -3.68 2.46 -15.63
CA ALA A 12 -3.13 3.67 -15.01
C ALA A 12 -3.66 3.85 -13.57
N LEU A 13 -4.94 3.57 -13.34
CA LEU A 13 -5.54 3.58 -12.00
C LEU A 13 -4.88 2.55 -11.08
N GLY A 14 -4.62 1.33 -11.57
CA GLY A 14 -3.91 0.31 -10.82
C GLY A 14 -2.48 0.73 -10.45
N ILE A 15 -1.72 1.27 -11.41
CA ILE A 15 -0.35 1.76 -11.15
C ILE A 15 -0.38 2.89 -10.13
N GLY A 16 -1.29 3.86 -10.27
CA GLY A 16 -1.43 4.99 -9.35
C GLY A 16 -1.85 4.58 -7.94
N ALA A 17 -2.60 3.48 -7.79
CA ALA A 17 -2.96 2.94 -6.48
C ALA A 17 -1.81 2.17 -5.81
N ILE A 18 -0.87 1.60 -6.58
CA ILE A 18 0.24 0.77 -6.05
C ILE A 18 1.47 1.61 -5.72
N ILE A 19 1.83 2.58 -6.57
CA ILE A 19 3.04 3.39 -6.38
C ILE A 19 2.76 4.45 -5.31
N GLY A 20 3.43 4.35 -4.17
CA GLY A 20 3.27 5.30 -3.06
C GLY A 20 4.23 5.08 -1.90
N ALA A 21 3.73 5.28 -0.68
CA ALA A 21 4.52 5.24 0.56
C ALA A 21 5.37 3.98 0.74
N GLY A 22 4.93 2.83 0.22
CA GLY A 22 5.71 1.59 0.26
C GLY A 22 7.10 1.75 -0.34
N ILE A 23 7.19 2.12 -1.61
CA ILE A 23 8.50 2.21 -2.29
C ILE A 23 9.32 3.43 -1.83
N PHE A 24 8.66 4.53 -1.49
CA PHE A 24 9.34 5.76 -1.11
C PHE A 24 9.82 5.72 0.35
N ALA A 25 8.95 5.40 1.31
CA ALA A 25 9.32 5.43 2.73
C ALA A 25 9.89 4.11 3.26
N SER A 26 9.32 2.96 2.91
CA SER A 26 9.71 1.70 3.56
C SER A 26 10.97 1.05 2.98
N THR A 27 11.35 1.37 1.74
CA THR A 27 12.55 0.81 1.11
C THR A 27 13.84 1.19 1.85
N GLY A 28 13.94 2.43 2.34
CA GLY A 28 15.13 2.90 3.06
C GLY A 28 15.36 2.13 4.36
N SER A 29 14.32 1.99 5.19
CA SER A 29 14.40 1.21 6.42
C SER A 29 14.60 -0.28 6.14
N ALA A 30 13.97 -0.84 5.11
CA ALA A 30 14.16 -2.24 4.72
C ALA A 30 15.61 -2.55 4.30
N ILE A 31 16.31 -1.60 3.66
CA ILE A 31 17.73 -1.72 3.30
C ILE A 31 18.63 -1.56 4.52
N ALA A 32 18.44 -0.48 5.29
CA ALA A 32 19.33 -0.11 6.38
C ALA A 32 19.15 -0.99 7.63
N GLY A 33 17.96 -1.55 7.83
CA GLY A 33 17.55 -2.22 9.07
C GLY A 33 16.97 -1.23 10.09
N GLY A 34 16.32 -1.78 11.10
CA GLY A 34 15.70 -1.02 12.19
C GLY A 34 15.96 -1.68 13.54
N ALA A 35 15.34 -1.14 14.59
CA ALA A 35 15.44 -1.71 15.94
C ALA A 35 14.90 -3.16 16.00
N ASP A 36 13.90 -3.47 15.18
CA ASP A 36 13.17 -4.74 15.22
C ASP A 36 13.50 -5.70 14.07
N HIS A 37 14.34 -5.30 13.11
CA HIS A 37 14.65 -6.14 11.95
C HIS A 37 16.03 -5.84 11.36
N VAL A 38 16.68 -6.90 10.86
CA VAL A 38 17.95 -6.80 10.15
C VAL A 38 17.70 -6.17 8.78
N GLY A 39 18.58 -5.26 8.36
CA GLY A 39 18.53 -4.66 7.03
C GLY A 39 18.89 -5.68 5.95
N ALA A 40 18.12 -5.69 4.85
CA ALA A 40 18.41 -6.54 3.71
C ALA A 40 19.68 -6.10 2.94
N GLY A 41 20.13 -4.84 3.12
CA GLY A 41 21.26 -4.28 2.41
C GLY A 41 21.10 -4.37 0.88
N PRO A 42 22.18 -4.65 0.12
CA PRO A 42 22.11 -4.82 -1.33
C PRO A 42 21.19 -5.97 -1.78
N ALA A 43 20.90 -6.93 -0.89
CA ALA A 43 20.04 -8.07 -1.20
C ALA A 43 18.54 -7.71 -1.24
N ILE A 44 18.15 -6.45 -0.99
CA ILE A 44 16.76 -5.98 -1.08
C ILE A 44 16.11 -6.30 -2.45
N VAL A 45 16.91 -6.34 -3.52
CA VAL A 45 16.43 -6.70 -4.87
C VAL A 45 15.87 -8.13 -4.89
N VAL A 46 16.49 -9.06 -4.15
CA VAL A 46 16.00 -10.44 -4.02
C VAL A 46 14.67 -10.47 -3.26
N SER A 47 14.55 -9.69 -2.18
CA SER A 47 13.31 -9.56 -1.41
C SER A 47 12.17 -8.99 -2.26
N PHE A 48 12.43 -7.97 -3.08
CA PHE A 48 11.45 -7.43 -4.02
C PHE A 48 11.09 -8.43 -5.11
N GLY A 49 12.07 -9.18 -5.64
CA GLY A 49 11.81 -10.23 -6.63
C GLY A 49 10.88 -11.32 -6.11
N LEU A 50 11.11 -11.80 -4.88
CA LEU A 50 10.24 -12.78 -4.21
C LEU A 50 8.83 -12.22 -3.98
N THR A 51 8.76 -10.98 -3.49
CA THR A 51 7.47 -10.29 -3.24
C THR A 51 6.69 -10.11 -4.53
N ALA A 52 7.34 -9.69 -5.62
CA ALA A 52 6.72 -9.53 -6.93
C ALA A 52 6.18 -10.85 -7.48
N LEU A 53 6.89 -11.96 -7.27
CA LEU A 53 6.41 -13.29 -7.65
C LEU A 53 5.15 -13.69 -6.87
N ALA A 54 5.15 -13.51 -5.54
CA ALA A 54 4.00 -13.81 -4.69
C ALA A 54 2.78 -12.94 -5.05
N CYS A 55 2.98 -11.63 -5.21
CA CYS A 55 1.94 -10.70 -5.65
C CYS A 55 1.44 -11.03 -7.06
N GLY A 56 2.31 -11.52 -7.95
CA GLY A 56 1.94 -11.95 -9.30
C GLY A 56 0.96 -13.12 -9.28
N PHE A 57 1.20 -14.14 -8.45
CA PHE A 57 0.26 -15.25 -8.30
C PHE A 57 -1.09 -14.79 -7.70
N ALA A 58 -1.05 -13.94 -6.68
CA ALA A 58 -2.28 -13.38 -6.12
C ALA A 58 -3.06 -12.56 -7.17
N ALA A 59 -2.37 -11.72 -7.95
CA ALA A 59 -2.99 -10.90 -9.00
C ALA A 59 -3.67 -11.75 -10.09
N LEU A 60 -3.10 -12.91 -10.45
CA LEU A 60 -3.73 -13.85 -11.39
C LEU A 60 -5.05 -14.41 -10.84
N CYS A 61 -5.09 -14.83 -9.58
CA CYS A 61 -6.33 -15.28 -8.94
C CYS A 61 -7.38 -14.16 -8.89
N TYR A 62 -6.98 -12.93 -8.54
CA TYR A 62 -7.88 -11.77 -8.56
C TYR A 62 -8.39 -11.43 -9.96
N ALA A 63 -7.57 -11.58 -10.99
CA ALA A 63 -7.97 -11.38 -12.38
C ALA A 63 -9.04 -12.40 -12.81
N GLU A 64 -8.90 -13.65 -12.37
CA GLU A 64 -9.90 -14.70 -12.62
C GLU A 64 -11.24 -14.38 -11.95
N PHE A 65 -11.22 -14.00 -10.67
CA PHE A 65 -12.43 -13.59 -9.95
C PHE A 65 -13.09 -12.34 -10.54
N ALA A 66 -12.31 -11.34 -10.95
CA ALA A 66 -12.83 -10.14 -11.59
C ALA A 66 -13.49 -10.43 -12.95
N ALA A 67 -13.02 -11.44 -13.68
CA ALA A 67 -13.63 -11.90 -14.93
C ALA A 67 -14.93 -12.69 -14.68
N MET A 68 -14.98 -13.51 -13.62
CA MET A 68 -16.15 -14.31 -13.27
C MET A 68 -17.28 -13.50 -12.63
N VAL A 69 -16.95 -12.53 -11.78
CA VAL A 69 -17.92 -11.74 -11.01
C VAL A 69 -17.75 -10.26 -11.36
N PRO A 70 -18.35 -9.77 -12.48
CA PRO A 70 -18.13 -8.42 -13.00
C PRO A 70 -18.99 -7.38 -12.26
N VAL A 71 -18.98 -7.44 -10.94
CA VAL A 71 -19.63 -6.49 -10.04
C VAL A 71 -18.57 -5.56 -9.46
N ALA A 72 -18.95 -4.32 -9.14
CA ALA A 72 -18.07 -3.43 -8.41
C ALA A 72 -17.89 -3.97 -6.99
N GLY A 73 -16.76 -4.64 -6.74
CA GLY A 73 -16.45 -5.31 -5.48
C GLY A 73 -14.96 -5.61 -5.36
N SER A 74 -14.51 -5.83 -4.13
CA SER A 74 -13.14 -6.26 -3.79
C SER A 74 -13.18 -7.66 -3.16
N ALA A 75 -12.13 -8.06 -2.44
CA ALA A 75 -11.97 -9.39 -1.84
C ALA A 75 -13.19 -9.87 -1.05
N TYR A 76 -13.87 -8.96 -0.32
CA TYR A 76 -15.13 -9.25 0.39
C TYR A 76 -16.19 -9.89 -0.51
N THR A 77 -16.44 -9.29 -1.68
CA THR A 77 -17.48 -9.74 -2.60
C THR A 77 -17.10 -11.08 -3.24
N TYR A 78 -15.82 -11.29 -3.54
CA TYR A 78 -15.32 -12.55 -4.07
C TYR A 78 -15.38 -13.67 -3.02
N ALA A 79 -15.00 -13.39 -1.78
CA ALA A 79 -15.09 -14.32 -0.66
C ALA A 79 -16.55 -14.70 -0.36
N TYR A 80 -17.47 -13.74 -0.42
CA TYR A 80 -18.91 -14.01 -0.25
C TYR A 80 -19.44 -14.96 -1.32
N ALA A 81 -19.03 -14.76 -2.58
CA ALA A 81 -19.44 -15.61 -3.69
C ALA A 81 -18.84 -17.03 -3.61
N ALA A 82 -17.61 -17.18 -3.11
CA ALA A 82 -16.90 -18.47 -3.11
C ALA A 82 -17.06 -19.29 -1.81
N LEU A 83 -17.08 -18.63 -0.64
CA LEU A 83 -16.89 -19.26 0.67
C LEU A 83 -18.04 -18.98 1.66
N GLY A 84 -18.96 -18.08 1.31
CA GLY A 84 -20.13 -17.75 2.13
C GLY A 84 -19.90 -16.64 3.16
N GLU A 85 -20.95 -16.38 3.95
CA GLU A 85 -21.10 -15.16 4.74
C GLU A 85 -20.06 -15.01 5.86
N LEU A 86 -19.76 -16.08 6.61
CA LEU A 86 -18.83 -15.98 7.74
C LEU A 86 -17.42 -15.59 7.31
N VAL A 87 -16.90 -16.24 6.25
CA VAL A 87 -15.56 -15.92 5.73
C VAL A 87 -15.54 -14.51 5.14
N ALA A 88 -16.57 -14.16 4.37
CA ALA A 88 -16.70 -12.81 3.83
C ALA A 88 -16.74 -11.75 4.94
N TRP A 89 -17.47 -11.98 6.03
CA TRP A 89 -17.55 -11.07 7.16
C TRP A 89 -16.19 -10.83 7.81
N ILE A 90 -15.38 -11.89 8.00
CA ILE A 90 -14.02 -11.77 8.52
C ILE A 90 -13.15 -10.91 7.59
N ILE A 91 -13.16 -11.21 6.28
CA ILE A 91 -12.42 -10.44 5.27
C ILE A 91 -12.90 -8.99 5.19
N GLY A 92 -14.20 -8.74 5.39
CA GLY A 92 -14.75 -7.38 5.41
C GLY A 92 -14.15 -6.54 6.53
N TRP A 93 -14.05 -7.08 7.74
CA TRP A 93 -13.41 -6.39 8.87
C TRP A 93 -11.91 -6.20 8.67
N ASP A 94 -11.23 -7.22 8.15
CA ASP A 94 -9.81 -7.15 7.80
C ASP A 94 -9.54 -6.01 6.82
N LEU A 95 -10.29 -5.92 5.71
CA LEU A 95 -10.16 -4.86 4.72
C LEU A 95 -10.40 -3.46 5.32
N ILE A 96 -11.38 -3.29 6.20
CA ILE A 96 -11.65 -1.98 6.82
C ILE A 96 -10.44 -1.52 7.63
N ILE A 97 -9.84 -2.43 8.40
CA ILE A 97 -8.65 -2.14 9.21
C ILE A 97 -7.44 -1.90 8.31
N GLU A 98 -7.25 -2.72 7.28
CA GLU A 98 -6.17 -2.59 6.30
C GLU A 98 -6.20 -1.23 5.60
N TYR A 99 -7.36 -0.80 5.10
CA TYR A 99 -7.52 0.53 4.49
C TYR A 99 -7.31 1.67 5.48
N ALA A 100 -7.76 1.52 6.73
CA ALA A 100 -7.56 2.54 7.76
C ALA A 100 -6.07 2.72 8.09
N ILE A 101 -5.36 1.63 8.38
CA ILE A 101 -3.92 1.66 8.69
C ILE A 101 -3.11 2.09 7.47
N GLY A 102 -3.46 1.59 6.27
CA GLY A 102 -2.82 1.96 5.01
C GLY A 102 -2.88 3.47 4.75
N ASN A 103 -4.05 4.08 4.93
CA ASN A 103 -4.22 5.53 4.76
C ASN A 103 -3.38 6.34 5.76
N VAL A 104 -3.29 5.89 7.02
CA VAL A 104 -2.44 6.52 8.03
C VAL A 104 -0.97 6.41 7.64
N ALA A 105 -0.50 5.23 7.22
CA ALA A 105 0.88 5.02 6.78
C ALA A 105 1.25 5.91 5.58
N VAL A 106 0.33 6.07 4.62
CA VAL A 106 0.53 6.96 3.47
C VAL A 106 0.60 8.43 3.90
N ALA A 107 -0.28 8.87 4.79
CA ALA A 107 -0.27 10.24 5.31
C ALA A 107 1.03 10.56 6.07
N VAL A 108 1.50 9.62 6.89
CA VAL A 108 2.78 9.74 7.62
C VAL A 108 3.95 9.87 6.66
N SER A 109 4.05 8.96 5.68
CA SER A 109 5.12 9.00 4.68
C SER A 109 5.13 10.33 3.92
N TRP A 110 3.97 10.80 3.46
CA TRP A 110 3.88 12.05 2.73
C TRP A 110 4.29 13.26 3.56
N SER A 111 3.87 13.30 4.83
CA SER A 111 4.25 14.37 5.77
C SER A 111 5.76 14.43 6.00
N SER A 112 6.43 13.29 6.12
CA SER A 112 7.90 13.23 6.25
C SER A 112 8.61 13.76 4.99
N TYR A 113 8.09 13.46 3.80
CA TYR A 113 8.64 14.04 2.56
C TYR A 113 8.38 15.54 2.46
N PHE A 114 7.19 15.99 2.87
CA PHE A 114 6.81 17.40 2.81
C PHE A 114 7.64 18.25 3.78
N THR A 115 7.86 17.77 5.00
CA THR A 115 8.73 18.43 5.99
C THR A 115 10.17 18.50 5.49
N GLY A 116 10.73 17.40 4.97
CA GLY A 116 12.06 17.42 4.36
C GLY A 116 12.16 18.35 3.15
N LEU A 117 11.10 18.53 2.37
CA LEU A 117 11.04 19.52 1.30
C LEU A 117 11.09 20.95 1.84
N LEU A 118 10.37 21.26 2.92
CA LEU A 118 10.38 22.59 3.55
C LEU A 118 11.74 22.93 4.17
N ASP A 119 12.44 21.93 4.72
CA ASP A 119 13.79 22.11 5.25
C ASP A 119 14.78 22.55 4.16
N ILE A 120 14.64 22.07 2.93
CA ILE A 120 15.43 22.53 1.77
C ILE A 120 15.24 24.04 1.52
N PHE A 121 14.05 24.57 1.81
CA PHE A 121 13.74 26.00 1.72
C PHE A 121 14.07 26.78 3.01
N GLY A 122 14.64 26.13 4.02
CA GLY A 122 14.97 26.71 5.32
C GLY A 122 13.76 26.95 6.24
N LEU A 123 12.59 26.44 5.88
CA LEU A 123 11.35 26.56 6.64
C LEU A 123 11.21 25.37 7.61
N HIS A 124 11.72 25.53 8.82
CA HIS A 124 11.62 24.50 9.85
C HIS A 124 10.26 24.56 10.54
N LEU A 125 9.44 23.52 10.36
CA LEU A 125 8.19 23.39 11.08
C LEU A 125 8.45 22.93 12.52
N PRO A 126 7.75 23.49 13.52
CA PRO A 126 7.91 23.05 14.89
C PRO A 126 7.38 21.61 15.07
N THR A 127 8.05 20.83 15.90
CA THR A 127 7.87 19.37 16.02
C THR A 127 6.45 18.93 16.42
N TRP A 128 5.69 19.79 17.09
CA TRP A 128 4.29 19.50 17.45
C TRP A 128 3.33 19.58 16.25
N LEU A 129 3.76 20.20 15.14
CA LEU A 129 3.02 20.30 13.88
C LEU A 129 3.46 19.22 12.88
N THR A 130 4.55 18.51 13.15
CA THR A 130 5.04 17.41 12.32
C THR A 130 4.58 16.06 12.86
N THR A 131 4.77 15.01 12.06
CA THR A 131 4.17 13.70 12.29
C THR A 131 4.82 12.89 13.42
N ASP A 132 6.03 13.24 13.87
CA ASP A 132 6.74 12.40 14.82
C ASP A 132 7.64 13.18 15.79
N TYR A 133 7.54 12.83 17.08
CA TYR A 133 8.45 13.26 18.15
C TYR A 133 9.67 12.31 18.28
N ARG A 134 9.56 11.07 17.78
CA ARG A 134 10.58 10.02 17.93
C ARG A 134 11.65 10.02 16.83
N SER A 135 11.39 10.61 15.67
CA SER A 135 12.36 10.69 14.56
C SER A 135 13.37 11.84 14.66
N THR A 136 13.19 12.76 15.61
CA THR A 136 14.05 13.93 15.82
C THR A 136 15.13 13.77 16.90
N VAL A 137 15.34 12.56 17.43
CA VAL A 137 16.39 12.24 18.42
C VAL A 137 17.27 11.10 17.96
#